data_AF-A0AA39M5D9-F1
#
_entry.id   AF-A0AA39M5D9-F1
#
_cell.length_a   1.000
_cell.length_b   1.000
_cell.length_c   1.000
_cell.angle_alpha   90.00
_cell.angle_beta   90.00
_cell.angle_gamma   90.00
#
_symmetry.space_group_name_H-M   'P 1'
#
loop_
_entity.id
_entity.type
_entity.pdbx_description
1 polymer ?
#
loop_
_entity_poly.entity_id
_entity_poly.type
_entity_poly.pdbx_seq_one_letter_code
_entity_poly.pdbx_strand_id
1 'polypeptide(L)'
;MFLFVRCEDDSYGWETKHVVRMPFSTSRLKSDGSSEAEFVKCCLMKLTVPQKSIELVTTVIDSYQDERYQYDSLHTLFNKKMSPEQRAYNLEIVIPNIAKLALRLSDLITKPIPRLRSSVSGSVTFSQEQVACLMANAFLCTFPPPSFPLYRGRAYMNFSLMFKKGKPCKMEKLKCFLHYFDSVTKNMPNGLISVRRNCKREFVDFSTLDIPLCDLHVETDVKIEDTDDKMLEIDFANKNIGGGVLNSGCVQEEIRFTTSPELIISMLVCERMNDNEAISIVGAQRFCDYKGYGDSFQYVERKNSTPVKRDRFNRILSEVVGMDATRFTNDVTKQLEEESIRREITKAYVGFDHLDSLNRPIATGNWGCGIFKGDRQLKSLIQLIAASAQKRRALYYCTFGDEEFTRNLKGIYEILSTKNVSVGTLYNLIIGYKTHHLSDKSGPKIFDYVESSLR
;
A
#
# COMPACT_ATOMS: atom_id res chain seq x y z
N MET A 1 -24.65 -25.10 -18.12
CA MET A 1 -23.70 -26.13 -17.69
C MET A 1 -22.48 -25.41 -17.14
N PHE A 2 -22.46 -25.12 -15.83
CA PHE A 2 -21.28 -24.52 -15.20
C PHE A 2 -20.21 -25.61 -15.12
N LEU A 3 -19.14 -25.47 -15.91
CA LEU A 3 -17.92 -26.25 -15.71
C LEU A 3 -17.45 -25.94 -14.28
N PHE A 4 -17.57 -26.92 -13.37
CA PHE A 4 -16.89 -26.87 -12.09
C PHE A 4 -15.39 -26.87 -12.40
N VAL A 5 -14.79 -25.68 -12.45
CA VAL A 5 -13.33 -25.55 -12.57
C VAL A 5 -12.77 -26.01 -11.23
N ARG A 6 -12.42 -27.29 -11.13
CA ARG A 6 -11.68 -27.81 -9.98
C ARG A 6 -10.28 -27.22 -9.98
N CYS A 7 -9.73 -26.99 -8.78
CA CYS A 7 -8.34 -26.58 -8.60
C CYS A 7 -7.41 -27.57 -9.33
N GLU A 8 -6.45 -27.03 -10.11
CA GLU A 8 -5.53 -27.84 -10.92
C GLU A 8 -4.43 -28.48 -10.07
N ASP A 9 -4.15 -27.92 -8.89
CA ASP A 9 -3.19 -28.40 -7.90
C ASP A 9 -3.70 -28.10 -6.49
N ASP A 10 -4.30 -29.10 -5.86
CA ASP A 10 -4.85 -28.99 -4.50
C ASP A 10 -3.78 -28.79 -3.42
N SER A 11 -2.49 -28.99 -3.74
CA SER A 11 -1.38 -28.63 -2.86
C SER A 11 -1.04 -27.14 -2.94
N TYR A 12 -1.47 -26.43 -3.98
CA TYR A 12 -1.09 -25.04 -4.27
C TYR A 12 0.43 -24.82 -4.31
N GLY A 13 1.20 -25.82 -4.73
CA GLY A 13 2.65 -25.78 -4.69
C GLY A 13 3.23 -25.55 -3.29
N TRP A 14 2.60 -26.07 -2.24
CA TRP A 14 2.93 -25.83 -0.82
C TRP A 14 4.42 -25.91 -0.46
N GLU A 15 5.15 -26.85 -1.07
CA GLU A 15 6.58 -27.08 -0.86
C GLU A 15 7.47 -26.09 -1.64
N THR A 16 6.89 -25.33 -2.57
CA THR A 16 7.61 -24.39 -3.41
C THR A 16 7.76 -23.04 -2.72
N LYS A 17 9.00 -22.62 -2.46
CA LYS A 17 9.31 -21.31 -1.85
C LYS A 17 8.86 -20.09 -2.67
N HIS A 18 8.52 -20.29 -3.95
CA HIS A 18 8.15 -19.23 -4.90
C HIS A 18 6.65 -18.97 -4.97
N VAL A 19 5.83 -19.70 -4.23
CA VAL A 19 4.38 -19.50 -4.19
C VAL A 19 3.89 -19.15 -2.78
N VAL A 20 2.68 -18.64 -2.70
CA VAL A 20 1.98 -18.39 -1.45
C VAL A 20 1.49 -19.71 -0.87
N ARG A 21 1.70 -19.94 0.43
CA ARG A 21 1.13 -21.10 1.12
C ARG A 21 -0.35 -20.83 1.41
N MET A 22 -1.21 -21.62 0.78
CA MET A 22 -2.66 -21.38 0.77
C MET A 22 -3.38 -22.07 1.94
N PRO A 23 -4.39 -21.43 2.56
CA PRO A 23 -5.06 -21.95 3.76
C PRO A 23 -5.59 -23.38 3.63
N PHE A 24 -6.11 -23.74 2.45
CA PHE A 24 -6.79 -25.01 2.17
C PHE A 24 -5.96 -26.00 1.35
N SER A 25 -4.64 -25.84 1.33
CA SER A 25 -3.75 -26.82 0.72
C SER A 25 -3.91 -28.21 1.35
N THR A 26 -3.95 -29.26 0.54
CA THR A 26 -3.94 -30.65 1.02
C THR A 26 -2.66 -31.02 1.77
N SER A 27 -1.58 -30.26 1.56
CA SER A 27 -0.30 -30.42 2.27
C SER A 27 -0.28 -29.75 3.65
N ARG A 28 -1.35 -29.05 4.04
CA ARG A 28 -1.49 -28.46 5.38
C ARG A 28 -2.01 -29.51 6.37
N LEU A 29 -1.08 -30.21 7.00
CA LEU A 29 -1.34 -31.33 7.92
C LEU A 29 -1.04 -30.97 9.38
N LYS A 30 -1.78 -31.58 10.30
CA LYS A 30 -1.48 -31.58 11.74
C LYS A 30 -0.36 -32.57 12.06
N SER A 31 0.15 -32.52 13.30
CA SER A 31 1.19 -33.43 13.80
C SER A 31 0.80 -34.91 13.76
N ASP A 32 -0.49 -35.22 13.83
CA ASP A 32 -1.04 -36.57 13.71
C ASP A 32 -1.30 -37.02 12.26
N GLY A 33 -0.94 -36.19 11.27
CA GLY A 33 -1.14 -36.45 9.85
C GLY A 33 -2.56 -36.15 9.34
N SER A 34 -3.49 -35.73 10.20
CA SER A 34 -4.84 -35.31 9.76
C SER A 34 -4.81 -33.96 9.02
N SER A 35 -5.79 -33.72 8.15
CA SER A 35 -5.88 -32.48 7.36
C SER A 35 -6.25 -31.28 8.25
N GLU A 36 -5.29 -30.38 8.47
CA GLU A 36 -5.55 -29.12 9.16
C GLU A 36 -6.42 -28.21 8.28
N ALA A 37 -6.21 -28.23 6.96
CA ALA A 37 -7.04 -27.50 6.00
C ALA A 37 -8.54 -27.86 6.14
N GLU A 38 -8.87 -29.15 6.23
CA GLU A 38 -10.26 -29.58 6.35
C GLU A 38 -10.86 -29.23 7.72
N PHE A 39 -10.04 -29.32 8.78
CA PHE A 39 -10.44 -28.84 10.10
C PHE A 39 -10.74 -27.34 10.12
N VAL A 40 -9.90 -26.51 9.48
CA VAL A 40 -10.14 -25.07 9.34
C VAL A 40 -11.46 -24.83 8.60
N LYS A 41 -11.72 -25.51 7.47
CA LYS A 41 -12.99 -25.40 6.75
C LYS A 41 -14.18 -25.74 7.65
N CYS A 42 -14.11 -26.84 8.41
CA CYS A 42 -15.16 -27.22 9.37
C CYS A 42 -15.41 -26.13 10.41
N CYS A 43 -14.36 -25.46 10.88
CA CYS A 43 -14.49 -24.32 11.78
C CYS A 43 -15.15 -23.11 11.09
N LEU A 44 -14.74 -22.77 9.86
CA LEU A 44 -15.35 -21.68 9.10
C LEU A 44 -16.83 -21.94 8.78
N MET A 45 -17.23 -23.19 8.55
CA MET A 45 -18.64 -23.56 8.35
C MET A 45 -19.52 -23.13 9.55
N LYS A 46 -18.99 -23.18 10.78
CA LYS A 46 -19.70 -22.71 11.99
C LYS A 46 -19.93 -21.20 11.98
N LEU A 47 -19.13 -20.45 11.22
CA LEU A 47 -19.25 -19.01 11.09
C LEU A 47 -20.23 -18.59 9.98
N THR A 48 -20.69 -19.52 9.12
CA THR A 48 -21.60 -19.21 7.99
C THR A 48 -23.05 -18.93 8.38
N VAL A 49 -23.38 -19.11 9.66
CA VAL A 49 -24.70 -18.84 10.26
C VAL A 49 -24.63 -17.59 11.15
N PRO A 50 -25.77 -16.94 11.47
CA PRO A 50 -25.79 -15.79 12.37
C PRO A 50 -25.08 -16.05 13.71
N GLN A 51 -24.21 -15.13 14.12
CA GLN A 51 -23.38 -15.25 15.32
C GLN A 51 -24.01 -14.50 16.49
N LYS A 52 -23.98 -15.10 17.69
CA LYS A 52 -24.57 -14.47 18.89
C LYS A 52 -23.68 -13.41 19.53
N SER A 53 -22.36 -13.53 19.38
CA SER A 53 -21.40 -12.59 19.93
C SER A 53 -20.07 -12.67 19.18
N ILE A 54 -19.25 -11.62 19.33
CA ILE A 54 -17.92 -11.56 18.72
C ILE A 54 -16.95 -12.55 19.38
N GLU A 55 -17.15 -12.89 20.66
CA GLU A 55 -16.34 -13.85 21.42
C GLU A 55 -16.48 -15.26 20.86
N LEU A 56 -17.67 -15.65 20.40
CA LEU A 56 -17.88 -16.93 19.73
C LEU A 56 -17.08 -17.00 18.43
N VAL A 57 -17.10 -15.92 17.64
CA VAL A 57 -16.31 -15.81 16.41
C VAL A 57 -14.82 -15.96 16.70
N THR A 58 -14.30 -15.23 17.69
CA THR A 58 -12.88 -15.30 18.05
C THR A 58 -12.49 -16.65 18.67
N THR A 59 -13.40 -17.31 19.38
CA THR A 59 -13.20 -18.68 19.88
C THR A 59 -13.08 -19.68 18.73
N VAL A 60 -13.88 -19.52 17.67
CA VAL A 60 -13.73 -20.33 16.46
C VAL A 60 -12.40 -20.05 15.77
N ILE A 61 -11.98 -18.77 15.66
CA ILE A 61 -10.67 -18.42 15.09
C ILE A 61 -9.54 -19.12 15.87
N ASP A 62 -9.53 -18.99 17.21
CA ASP A 62 -8.51 -19.61 18.08
C ASP A 62 -8.49 -21.15 18.00
N SER A 63 -9.60 -21.80 17.61
CA SER A 63 -9.67 -23.26 17.55
C SER A 63 -8.71 -23.90 16.54
N TYR A 64 -8.24 -23.13 15.56
CA TYR A 64 -7.31 -23.56 14.52
C TYR A 64 -6.01 -22.73 14.49
N GLN A 65 -5.66 -22.08 15.61
CA GLN A 65 -4.37 -21.43 15.77
C GLN A 65 -3.48 -22.21 16.74
N ASP A 66 -2.17 -22.13 16.57
CA ASP A 66 -1.20 -22.70 17.52
C ASP A 66 -1.21 -21.97 18.87
N GLU A 67 -1.47 -20.66 18.85
CA GLU A 67 -1.53 -19.81 20.03
C GLU A 67 -2.80 -18.96 20.02
N ARG A 68 -3.36 -18.70 21.21
CA ARG A 68 -4.52 -17.80 21.33
C ARG A 68 -4.13 -16.38 20.99
N TYR A 69 -4.93 -15.74 20.15
CA TYR A 69 -4.73 -14.34 19.83
C TYR A 69 -5.34 -13.40 20.88
N GLN A 70 -4.93 -12.14 20.80
CA GLN A 70 -5.52 -11.05 21.57
C GLN A 70 -6.52 -10.30 20.69
N TYR A 71 -7.73 -10.05 21.21
CA TYR A 71 -8.86 -9.52 20.45
C TYR A 71 -9.41 -8.19 21.00
N ASP A 72 -8.69 -7.53 21.90
CA ASP A 72 -9.19 -6.38 22.67
C ASP A 72 -9.80 -5.28 21.79
N SER A 73 -9.17 -4.93 20.67
CA SER A 73 -9.66 -3.88 19.77
C SER A 73 -10.91 -4.32 19.01
N LEU A 74 -10.97 -5.58 18.59
CA LEU A 74 -12.15 -6.15 17.93
C LEU A 74 -13.34 -6.26 18.90
N HIS A 75 -13.10 -6.83 20.09
CA HIS A 75 -14.11 -6.95 21.15
C HIS A 75 -14.59 -5.57 21.62
N THR A 76 -13.69 -4.60 21.80
CA THR A 76 -14.06 -3.23 22.18
C THR A 76 -14.93 -2.58 21.10
N LEU A 77 -14.60 -2.76 19.82
CA LEU A 77 -15.41 -2.22 18.73
C LEU A 77 -16.85 -2.75 18.79
N PHE A 78 -17.00 -4.08 18.80
CA PHE A 78 -18.31 -4.73 18.80
C PHE A 78 -19.09 -4.46 20.08
N ASN A 79 -18.46 -4.57 21.25
CA ASN A 79 -19.18 -4.53 22.53
C ASN A 79 -19.41 -3.13 23.09
N LYS A 80 -18.57 -2.15 22.70
CA LYS A 80 -18.57 -0.82 23.33
C LYS A 80 -18.71 0.35 22.36
N LYS A 81 -18.48 0.17 21.05
CA LYS A 81 -18.41 1.29 20.09
C LYS A 81 -19.44 1.22 18.96
N MET A 82 -19.95 0.04 18.61
CA MET A 82 -21.03 -0.10 17.63
C MET A 82 -22.40 0.13 18.28
N SER A 83 -23.35 0.64 17.49
CA SER A 83 -24.77 0.63 17.90
C SER A 83 -25.28 -0.82 17.96
N PRO A 84 -26.35 -1.11 18.73
CA PRO A 84 -26.95 -2.43 18.78
C PRO A 84 -27.32 -2.97 17.39
N GLU A 85 -27.84 -2.13 16.51
CA GLU A 85 -28.28 -2.47 15.15
C GLU A 85 -27.08 -2.81 14.26
N GLN A 86 -26.04 -1.98 14.26
CA GLN A 86 -24.83 -2.22 13.47
C GLN A 86 -24.09 -3.49 13.96
N ARG A 87 -24.06 -3.70 15.28
CA ARG A 87 -23.47 -4.90 15.89
C ARG A 87 -24.23 -6.16 15.46
N ALA A 88 -25.56 -6.16 15.57
CA ALA A 88 -26.41 -7.26 15.15
C ALA A 88 -26.22 -7.55 13.65
N TYR A 89 -26.27 -6.52 12.81
CA TYR A 89 -26.05 -6.64 11.37
C TYR A 89 -24.69 -7.27 11.03
N ASN A 90 -23.62 -6.82 11.68
CA ASN A 90 -22.29 -7.38 11.45
C ASN A 90 -22.18 -8.84 11.87
N LEU A 91 -22.78 -9.23 13.01
CA LEU A 91 -22.72 -10.61 13.52
C LEU A 91 -23.66 -11.56 12.76
N GLU A 92 -24.81 -11.07 12.31
CA GLU A 92 -25.85 -11.89 11.67
C GLU A 92 -25.66 -12.00 10.15
N ILE A 93 -25.05 -10.99 9.51
CA ILE A 93 -24.93 -10.90 8.05
C ILE A 93 -23.47 -10.83 7.60
N VAL A 94 -22.72 -9.84 8.06
CA VAL A 94 -21.37 -9.55 7.50
C VAL A 94 -20.37 -10.66 7.82
N ILE A 95 -20.21 -11.06 9.09
CA ILE A 95 -19.31 -12.15 9.49
C ILE A 95 -19.67 -13.47 8.79
N PRO A 96 -20.96 -13.89 8.73
CA PRO A 96 -21.36 -15.05 7.94
C PRO A 96 -21.00 -14.99 6.47
N ASN A 97 -21.16 -13.82 5.84
CA ASN A 97 -20.80 -13.65 4.44
C ASN A 97 -19.28 -13.66 4.22
N ILE A 98 -18.48 -13.13 5.16
CA ILE A 98 -17.01 -13.27 5.15
C ILE A 98 -16.63 -14.76 5.19
N ALA A 99 -17.23 -15.55 6.07
CA ALA A 99 -16.96 -16.98 6.18
C ALA A 99 -17.33 -17.76 4.90
N LYS A 100 -18.52 -17.50 4.33
CA LYS A 100 -18.95 -18.08 3.05
C LYS A 100 -17.99 -17.71 1.92
N LEU A 101 -17.56 -16.45 1.86
CA LEU A 101 -16.61 -15.98 0.85
C LEU A 101 -15.24 -16.65 1.02
N ALA A 102 -14.75 -16.80 2.25
CA ALA A 102 -13.48 -17.47 2.53
C ALA A 102 -13.50 -18.95 2.11
N LEU A 103 -14.62 -19.65 2.33
CA LEU A 103 -14.81 -21.06 1.96
C LEU A 103 -14.78 -21.32 0.44
N ARG A 104 -15.04 -20.30 -0.39
CA ARG A 104 -14.94 -20.39 -1.86
C ARG A 104 -13.51 -20.37 -2.39
N LEU A 105 -12.49 -20.35 -1.53
CA LEU A 105 -11.09 -20.23 -1.94
C LEU A 105 -10.67 -21.27 -2.97
N SER A 106 -11.07 -22.54 -2.81
CA SER A 106 -10.69 -23.60 -3.76
C SER A 106 -11.43 -23.54 -5.09
N ASP A 107 -12.57 -22.85 -5.13
CA ASP A 107 -13.33 -22.62 -6.38
C ASP A 107 -12.77 -21.41 -7.15
N LEU A 108 -12.23 -20.43 -6.43
CA LEU A 108 -11.79 -19.14 -6.98
C LEU A 108 -10.29 -19.08 -7.28
N ILE A 109 -9.48 -19.74 -6.45
CA ILE A 109 -8.04 -19.83 -6.61
C ILE A 109 -7.74 -21.25 -7.07
N THR A 110 -7.62 -21.44 -8.38
CA THR A 110 -7.46 -22.77 -8.98
C THR A 110 -6.02 -23.09 -9.36
N LYS A 111 -5.09 -22.15 -9.11
CA LYS A 111 -3.66 -22.27 -9.41
C LYS A 111 -2.82 -21.69 -8.26
N PRO A 112 -1.58 -22.17 -8.06
CA PRO A 112 -0.64 -21.58 -7.11
C PRO A 112 -0.42 -20.08 -7.40
N ILE A 113 -0.45 -19.26 -6.35
CA ILE A 113 -0.21 -17.81 -6.47
C ILE A 113 1.31 -17.57 -6.38
N PRO A 114 1.96 -17.06 -7.44
CA PRO A 114 3.40 -16.80 -7.40
C PRO A 114 3.73 -15.58 -6.53
N ARG A 115 4.94 -15.60 -5.96
CA ARG A 115 5.52 -14.46 -5.25
C ARG A 115 6.28 -13.57 -6.22
N LEU A 116 6.03 -12.28 -6.14
CA LEU A 116 6.83 -11.24 -6.77
C LEU A 116 8.08 -11.02 -5.91
N ARG A 117 9.18 -11.66 -6.29
CA ARG A 117 10.43 -11.69 -5.52
C ARG A 117 11.29 -10.45 -5.72
N SER A 118 12.10 -10.14 -4.71
CA SER A 118 13.09 -9.06 -4.81
C SER A 118 14.06 -9.30 -5.98
N SER A 119 14.44 -8.23 -6.67
CA SER A 119 15.32 -8.17 -7.84
C SER A 119 14.76 -8.75 -9.15
N VAL A 120 13.46 -9.09 -9.18
CA VAL A 120 12.80 -9.68 -10.36
C VAL A 120 11.53 -8.90 -10.70
N SER A 121 11.51 -8.24 -11.86
CA SER A 121 10.28 -7.63 -12.38
C SER A 121 9.25 -8.71 -12.70
N GLY A 122 7.99 -8.42 -12.41
CA GLY A 122 6.90 -9.37 -12.66
C GLY A 122 5.55 -8.81 -12.27
N SER A 123 4.48 -9.52 -12.64
CA SER A 123 3.12 -9.11 -12.33
C SER A 123 2.23 -10.29 -12.02
N VAL A 124 1.26 -10.09 -11.13
CA VAL A 124 0.15 -11.02 -10.89
C VAL A 124 -1.16 -10.24 -10.99
N THR A 125 -2.15 -10.82 -11.66
CA THR A 125 -3.46 -10.22 -11.84
C THR A 125 -4.52 -11.11 -11.22
N PHE A 126 -5.41 -10.51 -10.45
CA PHE A 126 -6.52 -11.17 -9.77
C PHE A 126 -7.84 -10.54 -10.20
N SER A 127 -8.93 -11.29 -10.17
CA SER A 127 -10.25 -10.66 -10.11
C SER A 127 -10.47 -10.01 -8.74
N GLN A 128 -11.33 -8.99 -8.67
CA GLN A 128 -11.73 -8.39 -7.39
C GLN A 128 -12.37 -9.44 -6.46
N GLU A 129 -13.09 -10.43 -7.01
CA GLU A 129 -13.65 -11.56 -6.26
C GLU A 129 -12.56 -12.45 -5.63
N GLN A 130 -11.50 -12.76 -6.36
CA GLN A 130 -10.35 -13.49 -5.82
C GLN A 130 -9.68 -12.72 -4.68
N VAL A 131 -9.51 -11.39 -4.85
CA VAL A 131 -8.96 -10.53 -3.78
C VAL A 131 -9.86 -10.52 -2.56
N ALA A 132 -11.18 -10.39 -2.72
CA ALA A 132 -12.14 -10.42 -1.62
C ALA A 132 -12.12 -11.76 -0.87
N CYS A 133 -11.98 -12.87 -1.58
CA CYS A 133 -11.82 -14.20 -0.99
C CYS A 133 -10.53 -14.35 -0.17
N LEU A 134 -9.40 -13.87 -0.71
CA LEU A 134 -8.12 -13.89 0.00
C LEU A 134 -8.13 -12.96 1.22
N MET A 135 -8.76 -11.79 1.10
CA MET A 135 -8.98 -10.87 2.22
C MET A 135 -9.86 -11.48 3.31
N ALA A 136 -10.91 -12.22 2.95
CA ALA A 136 -11.77 -12.91 3.92
C ALA A 136 -10.98 -14.00 4.69
N ASN A 137 -10.14 -14.74 3.98
CA ASN A 137 -9.23 -15.72 4.58
C ASN A 137 -8.20 -15.06 5.53
N ALA A 138 -7.69 -13.88 5.16
CA ALA A 138 -6.80 -13.07 6.00
C ALA A 138 -7.51 -12.52 7.26
N PHE A 139 -8.73 -12.01 7.12
CA PHE A 139 -9.54 -11.53 8.25
C PHE A 139 -9.82 -12.65 9.26
N LEU A 140 -10.15 -13.85 8.77
CA LEU A 140 -10.37 -15.03 9.61
C LEU A 140 -9.08 -15.73 10.03
N CYS A 141 -7.91 -15.13 9.79
CA CYS A 141 -6.60 -15.63 10.19
C CYS A 141 -6.31 -17.07 9.74
N THR A 142 -6.71 -17.43 8.51
CA THR A 142 -6.61 -18.81 8.01
C THR A 142 -5.28 -19.09 7.32
N PHE A 143 -4.54 -18.06 6.89
CA PHE A 143 -3.22 -18.30 6.29
C PHE A 143 -2.30 -18.97 7.30
N PRO A 144 -1.58 -20.02 6.90
CA PRO A 144 -0.64 -20.69 7.79
C PRO A 144 0.45 -19.70 8.21
N PRO A 145 1.00 -19.85 9.43
CA PRO A 145 2.15 -19.06 9.82
C PRO A 145 3.31 -19.33 8.83
N PRO A 146 4.09 -18.30 8.46
CA PRO A 146 5.31 -18.50 7.71
C PRO A 146 6.19 -19.56 8.38
N SER A 147 6.80 -20.47 7.61
CA SER A 147 7.82 -21.37 8.16
C SER A 147 9.02 -20.54 8.65
N PHE A 148 9.35 -20.64 9.94
CA PHE A 148 10.61 -20.12 10.50
C PHE A 148 11.82 -20.70 9.74
N PRO A 149 12.90 -19.95 9.46
CA PRO A 149 13.26 -18.61 9.97
C PRO A 149 12.97 -17.46 8.98
N LEU A 150 12.12 -17.66 7.97
CA LEU A 150 11.89 -16.71 6.86
C LEU A 150 11.15 -15.40 7.28
N TYR A 151 10.99 -15.15 8.58
CA TYR A 151 10.26 -14.03 9.16
C TYR A 151 10.98 -12.68 9.11
N ARG A 152 12.30 -12.62 8.90
CA ARG A 152 13.01 -11.33 8.89
C ARG A 152 12.63 -10.51 7.65
N GLY A 153 11.54 -9.75 7.77
CA GLY A 153 11.10 -8.75 6.81
C GLY A 153 9.98 -9.16 5.86
N ARG A 154 9.02 -10.01 6.27
CA ARG A 154 7.82 -10.31 5.46
C ARG A 154 6.58 -9.67 6.06
N ALA A 155 5.72 -9.12 5.19
CA ALA A 155 4.38 -8.67 5.59
C ALA A 155 3.51 -9.89 5.91
N TYR A 156 2.79 -9.85 7.02
CA TYR A 156 1.88 -10.89 7.47
C TYR A 156 0.44 -10.43 7.19
N MET A 157 -0.28 -11.15 6.32
CA MET A 157 -1.60 -10.73 5.85
C MET A 157 -2.73 -11.05 6.84
N ASN A 158 -2.54 -11.97 7.80
CA ASN A 158 -3.59 -12.26 8.78
C ASN A 158 -3.86 -11.06 9.70
N PHE A 159 -5.12 -10.90 10.09
CA PHE A 159 -5.60 -9.75 10.86
C PHE A 159 -5.36 -9.88 12.38
N SER A 160 -4.65 -10.91 12.85
CA SER A 160 -4.45 -11.13 14.30
C SER A 160 -3.82 -9.94 15.01
N LEU A 161 -2.85 -9.27 14.37
CA LEU A 161 -2.28 -8.03 14.89
C LEU A 161 -3.28 -6.86 14.87
N MET A 162 -4.23 -6.85 13.94
CA MET A 162 -5.27 -5.82 13.84
C MET A 162 -6.28 -5.91 15.00
N PHE A 163 -6.55 -7.13 15.47
CA PHE A 163 -7.50 -7.39 16.56
C PHE A 163 -6.96 -7.07 17.95
N LYS A 164 -5.63 -7.17 18.13
CA LYS A 164 -4.95 -6.89 19.40
C LYS A 164 -5.08 -5.42 19.83
N LYS A 165 -5.11 -5.19 21.15
CA LYS A 165 -5.04 -3.86 21.77
C LYS A 165 -3.98 -2.97 21.11
N GLY A 166 -4.37 -1.74 20.79
CA GLY A 166 -3.47 -0.77 20.16
C GLY A 166 -4.07 0.63 20.13
N LYS A 167 -3.56 1.45 19.20
CA LYS A 167 -4.01 2.83 19.01
C LYS A 167 -5.51 2.92 18.66
N PRO A 168 -6.19 4.03 19.00
CA PRO A 168 -7.63 4.21 18.72
C PRO A 168 -8.01 4.02 17.25
N CYS A 169 -7.13 4.42 16.33
CA CYS A 169 -7.32 4.26 14.88
C CYS A 169 -7.63 2.82 14.45
N LYS A 170 -7.24 1.81 15.24
CA LYS A 170 -7.55 0.42 14.92
C LYS A 170 -9.04 0.14 14.79
N MET A 171 -9.84 0.70 15.68
CA MET A 171 -11.29 0.49 15.65
C MET A 171 -11.92 1.13 14.41
N GLU A 172 -11.41 2.30 14.01
CA GLU A 172 -11.86 3.00 12.80
C GLU A 172 -11.46 2.25 11.54
N LYS A 173 -10.23 1.71 11.47
CA LYS A 173 -9.80 0.85 10.36
C LYS A 173 -10.62 -0.45 10.27
N LEU A 174 -10.96 -1.07 11.41
CA LEU A 174 -11.84 -2.24 11.45
C LEU A 174 -13.24 -1.92 10.88
N LYS A 175 -13.78 -0.71 11.12
CA LYS A 175 -15.03 -0.27 10.46
C LYS A 175 -14.87 -0.22 8.94
N CYS A 176 -13.76 0.32 8.44
CA CYS A 176 -13.48 0.34 6.99
C CYS A 176 -13.43 -1.07 6.40
N PHE A 177 -12.75 -2.03 7.06
CA PHE A 177 -12.67 -3.41 6.58
C PHE A 177 -14.00 -4.13 6.62
N LEU A 178 -14.80 -3.95 7.68
CA LEU A 178 -16.15 -4.51 7.74
C LEU A 178 -17.06 -3.92 6.65
N HIS A 179 -16.95 -2.61 6.38
CA HIS A 179 -17.69 -1.97 5.30
C HIS A 179 -17.26 -2.49 3.91
N TYR A 180 -15.97 -2.75 3.70
CA TYR A 180 -15.48 -3.40 2.48
C TYR A 180 -16.13 -4.77 2.28
N PHE A 181 -16.09 -5.64 3.30
CA PHE A 181 -16.68 -6.97 3.21
C PHE A 181 -18.20 -6.92 2.99
N ASP A 182 -18.90 -6.03 3.69
CA ASP A 182 -20.33 -5.79 3.46
C ASP A 182 -20.61 -5.38 2.01
N SER A 183 -19.83 -4.44 1.47
CA SER A 183 -19.97 -3.94 0.11
C SER A 183 -19.78 -5.03 -0.94
N VAL A 184 -18.66 -5.78 -0.87
CA VAL A 184 -18.32 -6.80 -1.89
C VAL A 184 -19.19 -8.04 -1.78
N THR A 185 -19.72 -8.36 -0.60
CA THR A 185 -20.63 -9.52 -0.44
C THR A 185 -22.06 -9.20 -0.84
N LYS A 186 -22.48 -7.93 -0.81
CA LYS A 186 -23.74 -7.46 -1.40
C LYS A 186 -23.67 -7.37 -2.92
N ASN A 187 -22.64 -6.73 -3.44
CA ASN A 187 -22.46 -6.46 -4.85
C ASN A 187 -21.01 -6.75 -5.24
N MET A 188 -20.73 -7.99 -5.64
CA MET A 188 -19.37 -8.42 -5.97
C MET A 188 -18.84 -7.65 -7.19
N PRO A 189 -17.73 -6.90 -7.06
CA PRO A 189 -17.12 -6.25 -8.21
C PRO A 189 -16.55 -7.28 -9.20
N ASN A 190 -16.67 -7.00 -10.50
CA ASN A 190 -16.25 -7.90 -11.58
C ASN A 190 -14.94 -7.46 -12.28
N GLY A 191 -14.23 -6.49 -11.72
CA GLY A 191 -12.99 -5.97 -12.27
C GLY A 191 -11.78 -6.85 -12.01
N LEU A 192 -10.64 -6.41 -12.55
CA LEU A 192 -9.34 -6.99 -12.28
C LEU A 192 -8.43 -6.04 -11.50
N ILE A 193 -7.48 -6.61 -10.77
CA ILE A 193 -6.44 -5.90 -10.02
C ILE A 193 -5.09 -6.50 -10.41
N SER A 194 -4.15 -5.66 -10.82
CA SER A 194 -2.79 -6.09 -11.14
C SER A 194 -1.79 -5.55 -10.14
N VAL A 195 -1.05 -6.44 -9.49
CA VAL A 195 0.13 -6.08 -8.69
C VAL A 195 1.36 -6.30 -9.56
N ARG A 196 2.19 -5.26 -9.70
CA ARG A 196 3.37 -5.24 -10.56
C ARG A 196 4.58 -4.85 -9.72
N ARG A 197 5.63 -5.66 -9.76
CA ARG A 197 6.94 -5.31 -9.22
C ARG A 197 7.79 -4.81 -10.37
N ASN A 198 8.27 -3.58 -10.26
CA ASN A 198 9.22 -3.00 -11.20
C ASN A 198 10.61 -3.01 -10.59
N CYS A 199 11.61 -3.52 -11.32
CA CYS A 199 13.01 -3.50 -10.93
C CYS A 199 13.83 -2.92 -12.08
N LYS A 200 14.51 -1.80 -11.84
CA LYS A 200 15.43 -1.19 -12.81
C LYS A 200 16.86 -1.56 -12.46
N ARG A 201 17.55 -2.23 -13.38
CA ARG A 201 18.97 -2.61 -13.22
C ARG A 201 19.93 -1.62 -13.84
N GLU A 202 19.44 -0.83 -14.79
CA GLU A 202 20.22 0.17 -15.49
C GLU A 202 20.62 1.29 -14.54
N PHE A 203 21.90 1.63 -14.57
CA PHE A 203 22.42 2.80 -13.90
C PHE A 203 22.05 4.03 -14.73
N VAL A 204 21.44 5.01 -14.08
CA VAL A 204 21.15 6.32 -14.67
C VAL A 204 22.07 7.34 -14.03
N ASP A 205 22.94 7.94 -14.84
CA ASP A 205 23.74 9.08 -14.41
C ASP A 205 22.90 10.35 -14.51
N PHE A 206 22.23 10.72 -13.42
CA PHE A 206 21.39 11.92 -13.39
C PHE A 206 22.20 13.20 -13.59
N SER A 207 23.51 13.21 -13.28
CA SER A 207 24.36 14.40 -13.34
C SER A 207 24.61 14.90 -14.77
N THR A 208 24.49 14.00 -15.76
CA THR A 208 24.75 14.30 -17.17
C THR A 208 23.47 14.45 -18.00
N LEU A 209 22.28 14.37 -17.39
CA LEU A 209 21.02 14.44 -18.13
C LEU A 209 20.67 15.88 -18.52
N ASP A 210 20.91 16.21 -19.77
CA ASP A 210 20.47 17.47 -20.38
C ASP A 210 19.02 17.38 -20.88
N ILE A 211 18.10 17.19 -19.92
CA ILE A 211 16.65 17.08 -20.14
C ILE A 211 15.97 18.22 -19.37
N PRO A 212 14.98 18.92 -19.94
CA PRO A 212 14.24 19.95 -19.23
C PRO A 212 13.45 19.37 -18.06
N LEU A 213 13.19 20.19 -17.05
CA LEU A 213 12.29 19.82 -15.95
C LEU A 213 10.84 19.71 -16.47
N CYS A 214 10.09 18.75 -15.96
CA CYS A 214 8.66 18.61 -16.27
C CYS A 214 7.81 19.65 -15.54
N ASP A 215 6.56 19.81 -15.97
CA ASP A 215 5.61 20.72 -15.31
C ASP A 215 5.44 20.36 -13.83
N LEU A 216 5.50 21.37 -12.94
CA LEU A 216 5.20 21.23 -11.52
C LEU A 216 3.94 22.01 -11.16
N HIS A 217 2.96 21.31 -10.61
CA HIS A 217 1.78 21.90 -9.98
C HIS A 217 1.86 21.66 -8.47
N VAL A 218 1.67 22.70 -7.67
CA VAL A 218 1.75 22.60 -6.20
C VAL A 218 0.38 22.91 -5.61
N GLU A 219 -0.19 21.90 -4.95
CA GLU A 219 -1.54 21.91 -4.38
C GLU A 219 -1.48 21.93 -2.86
N THR A 220 -2.21 22.86 -2.24
CA THR A 220 -2.21 22.98 -0.77
C THR A 220 -3.12 21.96 -0.10
N ASP A 221 -4.38 21.88 -0.55
CA ASP A 221 -5.45 21.16 0.17
C ASP A 221 -5.94 19.88 -0.53
N VAL A 222 -5.36 19.54 -1.69
CA VAL A 222 -5.71 18.33 -2.44
C VAL A 222 -5.02 17.11 -1.84
N LYS A 223 -5.75 16.00 -1.71
CA LYS A 223 -5.19 14.71 -1.33
C LYS A 223 -4.79 13.90 -2.56
N ILE A 224 -3.77 13.05 -2.41
CA ILE A 224 -3.25 12.21 -3.49
C ILE A 224 -4.32 11.25 -4.04
N GLU A 225 -5.23 10.77 -3.19
CA GLU A 225 -6.30 9.86 -3.56
C GLU A 225 -7.57 10.54 -4.12
N ASP A 226 -7.56 11.87 -4.26
CA ASP A 226 -8.68 12.67 -4.79
C ASP A 226 -8.35 13.18 -6.21
N THR A 227 -7.83 12.30 -7.08
CA THR A 227 -7.34 12.65 -8.44
C THR A 227 -8.31 12.28 -9.57
N ASP A 228 -9.54 11.84 -9.26
CA ASP A 228 -10.54 11.35 -10.23
C ASP A 228 -10.04 10.28 -11.21
N ASP A 229 -9.16 9.37 -10.77
CA ASP A 229 -8.58 8.31 -11.61
C ASP A 229 -7.73 8.85 -12.79
N LYS A 230 -7.21 10.08 -12.69
CA LYS A 230 -6.45 10.73 -13.79
C LYS A 230 -4.94 10.67 -13.61
N MET A 231 -4.45 10.32 -12.43
CA MET A 231 -3.04 10.43 -12.07
C MET A 231 -2.47 9.10 -11.56
N LEU A 232 -1.15 9.03 -11.54
CA LEU A 232 -0.39 8.02 -10.81
C LEU A 232 -0.30 8.46 -9.35
N GLU A 233 -0.90 7.70 -8.44
CA GLU A 233 -0.99 8.06 -7.02
C GLU A 233 0.19 7.47 -6.26
N ILE A 234 1.00 8.32 -5.63
CA ILE A 234 2.16 7.86 -4.87
C ILE A 234 1.76 7.45 -3.45
N ASP A 235 2.09 6.21 -3.12
CA ASP A 235 2.08 5.66 -1.78
C ASP A 235 3.45 5.83 -1.14
N PHE A 236 3.50 6.51 0.01
CA PHE A 236 4.71 6.76 0.79
C PHE A 236 5.06 5.52 1.61
N ALA A 237 5.41 4.48 0.87
CA ALA A 237 5.41 3.11 1.35
C ALA A 237 6.51 2.80 2.38
N ASN A 238 6.29 1.72 3.12
CA ASN A 238 7.37 0.98 3.75
C ASN A 238 8.07 0.06 2.74
N LYS A 239 9.34 -0.30 2.99
CA LYS A 239 10.06 -1.34 2.20
C LYS A 239 9.27 -2.65 2.10
N ASN A 240 8.48 -2.97 3.14
CA ASN A 240 7.45 -3.99 3.09
C ASN A 240 6.11 -3.30 2.84
N ILE A 241 5.63 -3.37 1.59
CA ILE A 241 4.41 -2.70 1.14
C ILE A 241 3.24 -2.91 2.12
N GLY A 242 2.45 -1.88 2.35
CA GLY A 242 1.33 -1.85 3.29
C GLY A 242 1.74 -1.55 4.74
N GLY A 243 3.04 -1.54 5.06
CA GLY A 243 3.57 -1.07 6.33
C GLY A 243 2.84 -1.64 7.56
N GLY A 244 2.24 -0.76 8.35
CA GLY A 244 1.48 -1.12 9.55
C GLY A 244 -0.03 -1.28 9.34
N VAL A 245 -0.52 -1.50 8.10
CA VAL A 245 -1.96 -1.44 7.81
C VAL A 245 -2.78 -2.50 8.54
N LEU A 246 -2.21 -3.68 8.81
CA LEU A 246 -2.86 -4.71 9.64
C LEU A 246 -2.43 -4.64 11.11
N ASN A 247 -1.98 -3.47 11.56
CA ASN A 247 -1.66 -3.16 12.94
C ASN A 247 -1.99 -1.68 13.23
N SER A 248 -1.12 -0.97 13.96
CA SER A 248 -1.36 0.37 14.51
C SER A 248 -0.84 1.49 13.61
N GLY A 249 -0.28 1.17 12.44
CA GLY A 249 0.08 2.16 11.43
C GLY A 249 -1.19 2.86 10.91
N CYS A 250 -1.15 4.18 10.80
CA CYS A 250 -2.30 4.98 10.35
C CYS A 250 -1.82 6.33 9.78
N VAL A 251 -0.74 6.29 9.00
CA VAL A 251 -0.28 7.44 8.22
C VAL A 251 -0.70 7.25 6.77
N GLN A 252 -0.12 7.99 5.82
CA GLN A 252 -0.57 8.02 4.43
C GLN A 252 -0.72 6.62 3.79
N GLU A 253 0.29 5.75 3.88
CA GLU A 253 0.24 4.38 3.34
C GLU A 253 -0.93 3.57 3.93
N GLU A 254 -1.01 3.48 5.26
CA GLU A 254 -2.03 2.65 5.88
C GLU A 254 -3.44 3.22 5.70
N ILE A 255 -3.60 4.54 5.62
CA ILE A 255 -4.89 5.17 5.32
C ILE A 255 -5.33 4.81 3.90
N ARG A 256 -4.43 4.87 2.92
CA ARG A 256 -4.76 4.50 1.54
C ARG A 256 -5.16 3.03 1.42
N PHE A 257 -4.40 2.13 2.06
CA PHE A 257 -4.71 0.69 2.09
C PHE A 257 -5.95 0.37 2.93
N THR A 258 -6.33 1.21 3.90
CA THR A 258 -7.57 1.03 4.68
C THR A 258 -8.80 1.48 3.87
N THR A 259 -8.70 2.58 3.13
CA THR A 259 -9.82 3.10 2.32
C THR A 259 -10.01 2.33 1.02
N SER A 260 -8.94 1.69 0.52
CA SER A 260 -8.96 0.80 -0.64
C SER A 260 -8.37 -0.58 -0.27
N PRO A 261 -9.10 -1.43 0.51
CA PRO A 261 -8.56 -2.66 1.10
C PRO A 261 -7.99 -3.68 0.11
N GLU A 262 -8.39 -3.61 -1.16
CA GLU A 262 -7.86 -4.48 -2.19
C GLU A 262 -6.34 -4.30 -2.42
N LEU A 263 -5.76 -3.14 -2.04
CA LEU A 263 -4.31 -2.91 -2.08
C LEU A 263 -3.53 -3.88 -1.18
N ILE A 264 -4.15 -4.39 -0.11
CA ILE A 264 -3.54 -5.31 0.87
C ILE A 264 -3.12 -6.63 0.20
N ILE A 265 -3.68 -7.00 -0.96
CA ILE A 265 -3.22 -8.19 -1.69
C ILE A 265 -1.74 -8.12 -2.08
N SER A 266 -1.18 -6.92 -2.24
CA SER A 266 0.25 -6.72 -2.49
C SER A 266 1.12 -7.25 -1.34
N MET A 267 0.65 -7.21 -0.09
CA MET A 267 1.34 -7.77 1.08
C MET A 267 1.51 -9.29 0.99
N LEU A 268 0.57 -9.97 0.31
CA LEU A 268 0.60 -11.43 0.16
C LEU A 268 1.67 -11.88 -0.84
N VAL A 269 1.79 -11.13 -1.95
CA VAL A 269 2.57 -11.55 -3.11
C VAL A 269 3.95 -10.90 -3.19
N CYS A 270 4.15 -9.71 -2.63
CA CYS A 270 5.40 -8.96 -2.77
C CYS A 270 6.39 -9.23 -1.63
N GLU A 271 7.64 -9.56 -1.99
CA GLU A 271 8.78 -9.47 -1.06
C GLU A 271 9.21 -8.00 -0.83
N ARG A 272 10.03 -7.78 0.20
CA ARG A 272 10.62 -6.46 0.54
C ARG A 272 11.28 -5.78 -0.67
N MET A 273 11.00 -4.51 -0.89
CA MET A 273 11.62 -3.71 -1.95
C MET A 273 13.11 -3.44 -1.66
N ASN A 274 13.93 -3.64 -2.69
CA ASN A 274 15.29 -3.11 -2.79
C ASN A 274 15.28 -1.65 -3.26
N ASP A 275 16.41 -0.96 -3.19
CA ASP A 275 16.49 0.48 -3.50
C ASP A 275 16.16 0.83 -4.96
N ASN A 276 16.28 -0.14 -5.88
CA ASN A 276 15.98 0.00 -7.31
C ASN A 276 14.63 -0.64 -7.71
N GLU A 277 13.71 -0.76 -6.76
CA GLU A 277 12.39 -1.38 -6.97
C GLU A 277 11.23 -0.48 -6.58
N ALA A 278 10.09 -0.64 -7.24
CA ALA A 278 8.82 -0.07 -6.82
C ALA A 278 7.68 -1.08 -7.06
N ILE A 279 6.57 -0.92 -6.34
CA ILE A 279 5.39 -1.77 -6.49
C ILE A 279 4.23 -0.93 -6.99
N SER A 280 3.67 -1.31 -8.13
CA SER A 280 2.51 -0.67 -8.74
C SER A 280 1.28 -1.57 -8.60
N ILE A 281 0.17 -1.00 -8.14
CA ILE A 281 -1.10 -1.70 -7.96
C ILE A 281 -2.17 -0.95 -8.76
N VAL A 282 -2.70 -1.61 -9.80
CA VAL A 282 -3.71 -1.03 -10.69
C VAL A 282 -5.05 -1.71 -10.49
N GLY A 283 -6.12 -0.93 -10.40
CA GLY A 283 -7.49 -1.46 -10.43
C GLY A 283 -8.18 -1.55 -9.07
N ALA A 284 -7.52 -1.14 -7.98
CA ALA A 284 -8.11 -1.13 -6.65
C ALA A 284 -9.20 -0.06 -6.53
N GLN A 285 -10.31 -0.42 -5.89
CA GLN A 285 -11.43 0.46 -5.59
C GLN A 285 -11.30 1.09 -4.20
N ARG A 286 -11.66 2.37 -4.08
CA ARG A 286 -11.86 3.03 -2.79
C ARG A 286 -13.30 2.80 -2.28
N PHE A 287 -13.44 2.13 -1.15
CA PHE A 287 -14.73 1.73 -0.58
C PHE A 287 -15.29 2.72 0.44
N CYS A 288 -14.42 3.44 1.15
CA CYS A 288 -14.86 4.43 2.13
C CYS A 288 -14.09 5.74 2.02
N ASP A 289 -14.61 6.76 2.70
CA ASP A 289 -13.94 8.02 2.96
C ASP A 289 -13.41 8.04 4.40
N TYR A 290 -12.76 9.14 4.77
CA TYR A 290 -12.23 9.31 6.11
C TYR A 290 -12.03 10.79 6.48
N LYS A 291 -11.89 11.02 7.79
CA LYS A 291 -11.41 12.28 8.37
C LYS A 291 -10.22 12.01 9.28
N GLY A 292 -9.46 13.06 9.59
CA GLY A 292 -8.31 12.99 10.48
C GLY A 292 -7.11 12.24 9.89
N TYR A 293 -6.09 12.05 10.71
CA TYR A 293 -4.81 11.45 10.33
C TYR A 293 -4.11 10.88 11.58
N GLY A 294 -3.41 9.76 11.46
CA GLY A 294 -2.76 9.14 12.61
C GLY A 294 -3.80 8.70 13.65
N ASP A 295 -3.64 9.16 14.88
CA ASP A 295 -4.52 8.78 15.99
C ASP A 295 -5.90 9.46 15.93
N SER A 296 -6.09 10.49 15.09
CA SER A 296 -7.40 11.14 14.85
C SER A 296 -8.16 10.58 13.65
N PHE A 297 -7.64 9.56 12.97
CA PHE A 297 -8.29 8.92 11.84
C PHE A 297 -9.68 8.41 12.22
N GLN A 298 -10.67 8.69 11.37
CA GLN A 298 -12.07 8.28 11.56
C GLN A 298 -12.67 7.78 10.25
N TYR A 299 -13.36 6.65 10.31
CA TYR A 299 -14.11 6.08 9.19
C TYR A 299 -15.26 7.02 8.80
N VAL A 300 -15.44 7.24 7.50
CA VAL A 300 -16.61 7.92 6.94
C VAL A 300 -17.18 7.06 5.82
N GLU A 301 -18.46 6.74 5.92
CA GLU A 301 -19.17 6.03 4.86
C GLU A 301 -19.23 6.88 3.59
N ARG A 302 -18.93 6.26 2.45
CA ARG A 302 -18.91 6.95 1.16
C ARG A 302 -20.33 7.03 0.60
N LYS A 303 -20.86 8.24 0.44
CA LYS A 303 -22.29 8.47 0.14
C LYS A 303 -22.72 8.19 -1.30
N ASN A 304 -21.81 8.24 -2.28
CA ASN A 304 -22.08 7.96 -3.69
C ASN A 304 -20.77 7.57 -4.39
N SER A 305 -20.71 6.39 -5.02
CA SER A 305 -19.61 6.05 -5.92
C SER A 305 -19.92 6.63 -7.30
N THR A 306 -19.12 7.61 -7.72
CA THR A 306 -19.05 7.96 -9.14
C THR A 306 -18.74 6.69 -9.95
N PRO A 307 -19.33 6.52 -11.14
CA PRO A 307 -18.98 5.40 -12.01
C PRO A 307 -17.48 5.35 -12.23
N VAL A 308 -16.86 4.22 -11.86
CA VAL A 308 -15.42 4.03 -12.01
C VAL A 308 -15.07 3.84 -13.49
N LYS A 309 -14.06 4.55 -13.97
CA LYS A 309 -13.53 4.32 -15.32
C LYS A 309 -12.66 3.09 -15.32
N ARG A 310 -12.71 2.31 -16.40
CA ARG A 310 -11.93 1.07 -16.54
C ARG A 310 -11.08 1.07 -17.79
N ASP A 311 -9.95 0.38 -17.74
CA ASP A 311 -9.11 0.11 -18.91
C ASP A 311 -9.61 -1.09 -19.72
N ARG A 312 -8.88 -1.40 -20.81
CA ARG A 312 -9.16 -2.54 -21.69
C ARG A 312 -9.08 -3.92 -21.03
N PHE A 313 -8.51 -4.01 -19.82
CA PHE A 313 -8.40 -5.23 -19.02
C PHE A 313 -9.44 -5.25 -17.89
N ASN A 314 -10.44 -4.37 -17.92
CA ASN A 314 -11.48 -4.23 -16.89
C ASN A 314 -10.95 -3.81 -15.50
N ARG A 315 -9.74 -3.22 -15.44
CA ARG A 315 -9.17 -2.66 -14.20
C ARG A 315 -9.65 -1.23 -14.03
N ILE A 316 -9.98 -0.83 -12.81
CA ILE A 316 -10.25 0.59 -12.51
C ILE A 316 -9.02 1.43 -12.86
N LEU A 317 -9.21 2.63 -13.42
CA LEU A 317 -8.13 3.56 -13.79
C LEU A 317 -7.44 4.23 -12.59
N SER A 318 -7.44 3.59 -11.43
CA SER A 318 -6.65 3.97 -10.27
C SER A 318 -5.37 3.15 -10.26
N GLU A 319 -4.22 3.83 -10.22
CA GLU A 319 -2.92 3.19 -10.02
C GLU A 319 -2.22 3.83 -8.82
N VAL A 320 -1.94 2.99 -7.83
CA VAL A 320 -1.18 3.34 -6.63
C VAL A 320 0.23 2.77 -6.76
N VAL A 321 1.26 3.59 -6.58
CA VAL A 321 2.66 3.16 -6.61
C VAL A 321 3.33 3.35 -5.27
N GLY A 322 3.66 2.23 -4.63
CA GLY A 322 4.44 2.19 -3.41
C GLY A 322 5.93 2.35 -3.69
N MET A 323 6.50 3.41 -3.11
CA MET A 323 7.95 3.63 -3.09
C MET A 323 8.41 4.07 -1.69
N ASP A 324 9.43 3.41 -1.16
CA ASP A 324 9.89 3.62 0.20
C ASP A 324 11.03 4.64 0.30
N ALA A 325 10.92 5.61 1.20
CA ALA A 325 11.99 6.58 1.48
C ALA A 325 12.99 6.03 2.52
N THR A 326 14.22 6.55 2.51
CA THR A 326 15.19 6.27 3.57
C THR A 326 14.77 6.93 4.87
N ARG A 327 14.96 6.23 6.00
CA ARG A 327 14.68 6.75 7.34
C ARG A 327 15.93 7.40 7.94
N PHE A 328 15.90 8.71 8.12
CA PHE A 328 17.02 9.51 8.63
C PHE A 328 16.90 9.87 10.12
N THR A 329 16.12 9.12 10.91
CA THR A 329 15.85 9.46 12.32
C THR A 329 17.09 9.45 13.22
N ASN A 330 18.12 8.70 12.86
CA ASN A 330 19.36 8.60 13.66
C ASN A 330 20.33 9.75 13.34
N ASP A 331 20.33 10.22 12.10
CA ASP A 331 21.19 11.29 11.62
C ASP A 331 20.57 11.92 10.38
N VAL A 332 20.02 13.13 10.56
CA VAL A 332 19.35 13.88 9.50
C VAL A 332 20.33 14.42 8.47
N THR A 333 21.62 14.53 8.78
CA THR A 333 22.61 15.10 7.84
C THR A 333 22.97 14.14 6.70
N LYS A 334 22.79 12.82 6.94
CA LYS A 334 23.04 11.78 5.93
C LYS A 334 22.17 11.91 4.69
N GLN A 335 21.04 12.58 4.77
CA GLN A 335 20.19 12.82 3.60
C GLN A 335 20.86 13.73 2.55
N LEU A 336 21.90 14.49 2.94
CA LEU A 336 22.70 15.32 2.05
C LEU A 336 23.88 14.56 1.42
N GLU A 337 24.13 13.31 1.83
CA GLU A 337 25.15 12.48 1.19
C GLU A 337 24.73 12.12 -0.24
N GLU A 338 25.67 12.18 -1.18
CA GLU A 338 25.41 11.90 -2.59
C GLU A 338 24.79 10.51 -2.79
N GLU A 339 25.25 9.50 -2.06
CA GLU A 339 24.66 8.16 -2.11
C GLU A 339 23.19 8.16 -1.70
N SER A 340 22.84 8.88 -0.64
CA SER A 340 21.45 9.03 -0.17
C SER A 340 20.60 9.77 -1.22
N ILE A 341 21.10 10.88 -1.77
CA ILE A 341 20.39 11.66 -2.79
C ILE A 341 20.14 10.80 -4.03
N ARG A 342 21.19 10.13 -4.54
CA ARG A 342 21.09 9.24 -5.69
C ARG A 342 20.14 8.08 -5.44
N ARG A 343 20.16 7.49 -4.25
CA ARG A 343 19.24 6.41 -3.85
C ARG A 343 17.79 6.87 -3.92
N GLU A 344 17.49 8.04 -3.38
CA GLU A 344 16.12 8.56 -3.33
C GLU A 344 15.62 8.98 -4.72
N ILE A 345 16.48 9.58 -5.56
CA ILE A 345 16.16 9.87 -6.96
C ILE A 345 15.92 8.57 -7.73
N THR A 346 16.79 7.56 -7.56
CA THR A 346 16.63 6.25 -8.21
C THR A 346 15.31 5.60 -7.82
N LYS A 347 14.97 5.58 -6.53
CA LYS A 347 13.70 5.03 -6.02
C LYS A 347 12.49 5.73 -6.65
N ALA A 348 12.47 7.06 -6.64
CA ALA A 348 11.41 7.83 -7.27
C ALA A 348 11.35 7.60 -8.79
N TYR A 349 12.51 7.55 -9.45
CA TYR A 349 12.63 7.26 -10.87
C TYR A 349 12.02 5.89 -11.22
N VAL A 350 12.28 4.84 -10.45
CA VAL A 350 11.66 3.52 -10.66
C VAL A 350 10.14 3.55 -10.42
N GLY A 351 9.68 4.27 -9.38
CA GLY A 351 8.26 4.44 -9.10
C GLY A 351 7.51 5.24 -10.18
N PHE A 352 8.20 6.17 -10.83
CA PHE A 352 7.65 7.03 -11.88
C PHE A 352 7.78 6.42 -13.29
N ASP A 353 8.14 5.16 -13.42
CA ASP A 353 8.27 4.48 -14.71
C ASP A 353 6.92 4.28 -15.42
N HIS A 354 6.94 4.23 -16.75
CA HIS A 354 5.72 4.04 -17.56
C HIS A 354 5.41 2.55 -17.73
N LEU A 355 4.59 2.01 -16.82
CA LEU A 355 4.13 0.61 -16.91
C LEU A 355 2.89 0.44 -17.80
N ASP A 356 2.38 1.53 -18.36
CA ASP A 356 1.35 1.58 -19.40
C ASP A 356 1.62 2.74 -20.37
N SER A 357 0.76 2.88 -21.38
CA SER A 357 0.89 3.91 -22.41
C SER A 357 0.17 5.22 -22.08
N LEU A 358 -0.37 5.40 -20.87
CA LEU A 358 -1.25 6.53 -20.55
C LEU A 358 -0.49 7.81 -20.18
N ASN A 359 0.84 7.75 -19.97
CA ASN A 359 1.72 8.85 -19.51
C ASN A 359 1.01 9.79 -18.51
N ARG A 360 0.41 9.18 -17.48
CA ARG A 360 -0.39 9.93 -16.49
C ARG A 360 0.52 10.88 -15.69
N PRO A 361 0.04 12.09 -15.33
CA PRO A 361 0.70 12.91 -14.33
C PRO A 361 0.86 12.16 -13.01
N ILE A 362 1.80 12.59 -12.19
CA ILE A 362 2.04 12.01 -10.86
C ILE A 362 1.35 12.88 -9.81
N ALA A 363 0.60 12.27 -8.89
CA ALA A 363 0.14 12.90 -7.66
C ALA A 363 0.99 12.40 -6.49
N THR A 364 1.75 13.29 -5.87
CA THR A 364 2.67 12.99 -4.76
C THR A 364 2.61 14.08 -3.69
N GLY A 365 3.57 14.09 -2.76
CA GLY A 365 3.72 15.15 -1.76
C GLY A 365 4.99 14.92 -0.92
N ASN A 366 4.86 15.15 0.39
CA ASN A 366 5.94 15.10 1.38
C ASN A 366 6.48 13.68 1.68
N TRP A 367 6.89 12.96 0.63
CA TRP A 367 7.41 11.60 0.66
C TRP A 367 8.63 11.46 1.57
N GLY A 368 8.49 10.66 2.63
CA GLY A 368 9.57 10.41 3.61
C GLY A 368 9.83 11.55 4.60
N CYS A 369 9.02 12.61 4.61
CA CYS A 369 9.32 13.79 5.44
C CYS A 369 8.73 13.75 6.85
N GLY A 370 7.77 12.86 7.12
CA GLY A 370 7.14 12.70 8.43
C GLY A 370 8.01 11.93 9.42
N ILE A 371 7.58 10.72 9.78
CA ILE A 371 8.29 9.84 10.72
C ILE A 371 9.73 9.52 10.25
N PHE A 372 9.99 9.60 8.94
CA PHE A 372 11.29 9.28 8.34
C PHE A 372 12.28 10.46 8.33
N LYS A 373 11.83 11.67 8.72
CA LYS A 373 12.68 12.86 8.93
C LYS A 373 13.44 13.35 7.69
N GLY A 374 12.96 13.06 6.49
CA GLY A 374 13.44 13.70 5.26
C GLY A 374 13.07 15.18 5.20
N ASP A 375 13.95 16.00 4.64
CA ASP A 375 13.71 17.41 4.38
C ASP A 375 12.76 17.58 3.18
N ARG A 376 11.74 18.43 3.35
CA ARG A 376 10.67 18.63 2.36
C ARG A 376 11.16 19.35 1.11
N GLN A 377 12.05 20.33 1.28
CA GLN A 377 12.60 21.07 0.15
C GLN A 377 13.45 20.15 -0.72
N LEU A 378 14.39 19.42 -0.12
CA LEU A 378 15.23 18.44 -0.80
C LEU A 378 14.39 17.35 -1.48
N LYS A 379 13.42 16.76 -0.76
CA LYS A 379 12.56 15.69 -1.32
C LYS A 379 11.68 16.17 -2.46
N SER A 380 11.25 17.43 -2.47
CA SER A 380 10.50 18.00 -3.60
C SER A 380 11.36 18.13 -4.87
N LEU A 381 12.61 18.58 -4.74
CA LEU A 381 13.55 18.67 -5.87
C LEU A 381 13.97 17.28 -6.37
N ILE A 382 14.20 16.32 -5.46
CA ILE A 382 14.49 14.92 -5.80
C ILE A 382 13.38 14.31 -6.66
N GLN A 383 12.11 14.53 -6.27
CA GLN A 383 10.97 14.02 -7.02
C GLN A 383 10.83 14.72 -8.38
N LEU A 384 11.12 16.02 -8.46
CA LEU A 384 11.13 16.77 -9.72
C LEU A 384 12.20 16.24 -10.69
N ILE A 385 13.43 15.99 -10.21
CA ILE A 385 14.51 15.33 -11.00
C ILE A 385 14.02 13.99 -11.54
N ALA A 386 13.49 13.13 -10.66
CA ALA A 386 13.06 11.79 -11.04
C ALA A 386 11.91 11.80 -12.07
N ALA A 387 10.91 12.66 -11.87
CA ALA A 387 9.77 12.78 -12.78
C ALA A 387 10.19 13.29 -14.16
N SER A 388 11.07 14.30 -14.18
CA SER A 388 11.62 14.89 -15.40
C SER A 388 12.49 13.89 -16.16
N ALA A 389 13.35 13.15 -15.47
CA ALA A 389 14.16 12.08 -16.06
C ALA A 389 13.30 10.94 -16.65
N GLN A 390 12.13 10.68 -16.07
CA GLN A 390 11.12 9.75 -16.63
C GLN A 390 10.25 10.36 -17.74
N LYS A 391 10.49 11.61 -18.14
CA LYS A 391 9.69 12.34 -19.14
C LYS A 391 8.20 12.34 -18.82
N ARG A 392 7.86 12.44 -17.53
CA ARG A 392 6.49 12.57 -17.06
C ARG A 392 5.93 13.90 -17.51
N ARG A 393 4.64 13.90 -17.87
CA ARG A 393 3.97 15.14 -18.30
C ARG A 393 4.00 16.21 -17.22
N ALA A 394 3.62 15.86 -16.00
CA ALA A 394 3.57 16.78 -14.87
C ALA A 394 3.69 16.05 -13.52
N LEU A 395 4.19 16.78 -12.52
CA LEU A 395 4.23 16.42 -11.11
C LEU A 395 3.26 17.31 -10.33
N TYR A 396 2.22 16.73 -9.75
CA TYR A 396 1.31 17.38 -8.82
C TYR A 396 1.78 17.09 -7.39
N TYR A 397 2.23 18.13 -6.69
CA TYR A 397 2.80 18.04 -5.36
C TYR A 397 1.82 18.58 -4.32
N CYS A 398 1.23 17.68 -3.53
CA CYS A 398 0.33 17.99 -2.43
C CYS A 398 1.11 18.33 -1.15
N THR A 399 0.94 19.54 -0.61
CA THR A 399 1.71 20.03 0.55
C THR A 399 1.01 19.79 1.90
N PHE A 400 -0.24 19.33 1.89
CA PHE A 400 -1.04 18.99 3.07
C PHE A 400 -1.30 20.19 4.00
N GLY A 401 -1.80 21.30 3.44
CA GLY A 401 -2.17 22.51 4.17
C GLY A 401 -1.03 23.47 4.47
N ASP A 402 0.20 23.19 4.02
CA ASP A 402 1.36 24.05 4.26
C ASP A 402 1.47 25.14 3.18
N GLU A 403 0.79 26.26 3.41
CA GLU A 403 0.77 27.40 2.49
C GLU A 403 2.16 28.03 2.27
N GLU A 404 2.99 28.11 3.31
CA GLU A 404 4.33 28.69 3.20
C GLU A 404 5.20 27.83 2.30
N PHE A 405 5.21 26.52 2.55
CA PHE A 405 5.93 25.58 1.69
C PHE A 405 5.39 25.58 0.26
N THR A 406 4.06 25.68 0.07
CA THR A 406 3.46 25.84 -1.26
C THR A 406 4.02 27.05 -2.00
N ARG A 407 4.04 28.23 -1.36
CA ARG A 407 4.59 29.45 -1.98
C ARG A 407 6.07 29.30 -2.32
N ASN A 408 6.86 28.77 -1.39
CA ASN A 408 8.30 28.61 -1.56
C ASN A 408 8.64 27.62 -2.68
N LEU A 409 7.92 26.49 -2.77
CA LEU A 409 8.12 25.50 -3.83
C LEU A 409 7.72 26.04 -5.21
N LYS A 410 6.63 26.83 -5.30
CA LYS A 410 6.25 27.52 -6.54
C LYS A 410 7.32 28.52 -6.96
N GLY A 411 7.83 29.33 -6.03
CA GLY A 411 8.85 30.34 -6.31
C GLY A 411 10.15 29.74 -6.84
N ILE A 412 10.69 28.70 -6.18
CA ILE A 412 11.92 28.06 -6.68
C ILE A 412 11.70 27.37 -8.04
N TYR A 413 10.53 26.78 -8.28
CA TYR A 413 10.21 26.18 -9.58
C TYR A 413 10.12 27.21 -10.71
N GLU A 414 9.56 28.39 -10.45
CA GLU A 414 9.52 29.49 -11.42
C GLU A 414 10.92 29.95 -11.83
N ILE A 415 11.85 30.03 -10.88
CA ILE A 415 13.26 30.34 -11.14
C ILE A 415 13.91 29.25 -12.00
N LEU A 416 13.76 27.99 -11.61
CA LEU A 416 14.30 26.84 -12.34
C LEU A 416 13.79 26.80 -13.79
N SER A 417 12.49 27.05 -13.98
CA SER A 417 11.84 27.07 -15.29
C SER A 417 12.31 28.23 -16.15
N THR A 418 12.36 29.45 -15.59
CA THR A 418 12.79 30.66 -16.31
C THR A 418 14.25 30.57 -16.78
N LYS A 419 15.10 29.91 -15.99
CA LYS A 419 16.51 29.70 -16.30
C LYS A 419 16.76 28.47 -17.19
N ASN A 420 15.71 27.74 -17.59
CA ASN A 420 15.80 26.49 -18.36
C ASN A 420 16.78 25.47 -17.72
N VAL A 421 16.73 25.33 -16.40
CA VAL A 421 17.59 24.40 -15.67
C VAL A 421 17.29 22.96 -16.12
N SER A 422 18.31 22.19 -16.46
CA SER A 422 18.17 20.78 -16.80
C SER A 422 18.20 19.88 -15.55
N VAL A 423 17.80 18.63 -15.72
CA VAL A 423 17.88 17.58 -14.69
C VAL A 423 19.30 17.47 -14.12
N GLY A 424 20.32 17.42 -14.98
CA GLY A 424 21.72 17.33 -14.57
C GLY A 424 22.21 18.56 -13.81
N THR A 425 21.84 19.76 -14.26
CA THR A 425 22.17 21.00 -13.54
C THR A 425 21.54 21.01 -12.14
N LEU A 426 20.24 20.69 -12.02
CA LEU A 426 19.57 20.65 -10.71
C LEU A 426 20.17 19.58 -9.79
N TYR A 427 20.50 18.40 -10.32
CA TYR A 427 21.20 17.35 -9.58
C TYR A 427 22.51 17.87 -8.99
N ASN A 428 23.37 18.47 -9.81
CA ASN A 428 24.68 18.96 -9.39
C ASN A 428 24.58 20.09 -8.36
N LEU A 429 23.58 20.97 -8.47
CA LEU A 429 23.29 21.98 -7.44
C LEU A 429 22.94 21.31 -6.10
N ILE A 430 22.06 20.31 -6.10
CA ILE A 430 21.69 19.60 -4.86
C ILE A 430 22.90 18.91 -4.22
N ILE A 431 23.78 18.28 -5.00
CA ILE A 431 25.02 17.67 -4.49
C ILE A 431 25.96 18.74 -3.90
N GLY A 432 26.10 19.88 -4.59
CA GLY A 432 26.94 21.00 -4.15
C GLY A 432 26.50 21.63 -2.82
N TYR A 433 25.20 21.54 -2.49
CA TYR A 433 24.63 22.11 -1.26
C TYR A 433 25.30 21.59 0.02
N LYS A 434 25.67 20.30 0.08
CA LYS A 434 26.30 19.70 1.27
C LYS A 434 27.56 20.46 1.68
N THR A 435 28.43 20.79 0.72
CA THR A 435 29.69 21.49 0.98
C THR A 435 29.43 22.86 1.62
N HIS A 436 28.43 23.58 1.13
CA HIS A 436 28.02 24.88 1.67
C HIS A 436 27.36 24.76 3.06
N HIS A 437 26.52 23.74 3.27
CA HIS A 437 25.87 23.50 4.56
C HIS A 437 26.86 23.05 5.65
N LEU A 438 27.93 22.34 5.28
CA LEU A 438 28.96 21.93 6.25
C LEU A 438 29.86 23.11 6.68
N SER A 439 30.08 24.09 5.80
CA SER A 439 30.83 25.31 6.14
C SER A 439 30.06 26.30 7.02
N ASP A 440 28.73 26.30 6.94
CA ASP A 440 27.87 27.17 7.74
C ASP A 440 26.60 26.41 8.16
N LYS A 441 26.53 25.98 9.44
CA LYS A 441 25.35 25.29 9.99
C LYS A 441 24.12 26.20 10.14
N SER A 442 24.31 27.51 10.06
CA SER A 442 23.25 28.52 9.90
C SER A 442 22.98 28.88 8.44
N GLY A 443 23.62 28.16 7.50
CA GLY A 443 23.57 28.43 6.08
C GLY A 443 22.16 28.37 5.48
N PRO A 444 21.99 28.92 4.27
CA PRO A 444 20.71 29.01 3.58
C PRO A 444 20.02 27.65 3.47
N LYS A 445 18.69 27.63 3.48
CA LYS A 445 17.94 26.41 3.15
C LYS A 445 18.23 26.05 1.68
N ILE A 446 18.00 24.80 1.29
CA ILE A 446 18.39 24.33 -0.05
C ILE A 446 17.74 25.13 -1.18
N PHE A 447 16.50 25.62 -1.02
CA PHE A 447 15.89 26.51 -2.01
C PHE A 447 16.68 27.82 -2.18
N ASP A 448 17.07 28.48 -1.08
CA ASP A 448 17.82 29.73 -1.10
C ASP A 448 19.23 29.53 -1.70
N TYR A 449 19.84 28.36 -1.44
CA TYR A 449 21.12 27.99 -2.05
C TYR A 449 21.00 27.77 -3.56
N VAL A 450 19.97 27.04 -4.01
CA VAL A 450 19.71 26.81 -5.45
C VAL A 450 19.43 28.14 -6.16
N GLU A 451 18.60 29.00 -5.57
CA GLU A 451 18.34 30.33 -6.12
C GLU A 451 19.61 31.15 -6.24
N SER A 452 20.42 31.25 -5.18
CA SER A 452 21.64 32.06 -5.19
C SER A 452 22.69 31.54 -6.17
N SER A 453 22.73 30.23 -6.41
CA SER A 453 23.65 29.60 -7.38
C SER A 453 23.23 29.79 -8.85
N LEU A 454 22.00 30.25 -9.11
CA LEU A 454 21.44 30.50 -10.45
C LEU A 454 21.36 31.99 -10.83
N ARG A 455 21.72 32.87 -9.88
CA ARG A 455 21.91 34.30 -10.11
C ARG A 455 23.26 34.51 -10.77
#